data_AF-A0A6B9FIC6-F1
#
_entry.id   AF-A0A6B9FIC6-F1
#
_cell.length_a   1.000
_cell.length_b   1.000
_cell.length_c   1.000
_cell.angle_alpha   90.00
_cell.angle_beta   90.00
_cell.angle_gamma   90.00
#
_symmetry.space_group_name_H-M   'P 1'
#
loop_
_entity.id
_entity.type
_entity.pdbx_description
1 polymer ?
#
loop_
_entity_poly.entity_id
_entity_poly.type
_entity_poly.pdbx_seq_one_letter_code
_entity_poly.pdbx_strand_id
1 'polypeptide(L)' 'MTSEEVEDLNRARAALARQRNAIARRLGGLDVAPISMAEDLTRTLLAIEAVDRALVDAGQPHVDLGPAPDA' A
#
# COMPACT_ATOMS: atom_id res chain seq x y z
N MET A 1 15.23 13.56 3.80
CA MET A 1 14.01 13.49 3.00
C MET A 1 13.37 14.86 3.00
N THR A 2 13.18 15.43 1.83
CA THR A 2 12.47 16.70 1.62
C THR A 2 10.95 16.47 1.71
N SER A 3 10.18 17.55 1.87
CA SER A 3 8.72 17.46 1.88
C SER A 3 8.15 16.86 0.58
N GLU A 4 8.75 17.19 -0.57
CA GLU A 4 8.33 16.65 -1.87
C GLU A 4 8.54 15.12 -1.94
N GLU A 5 9.69 14.63 -1.44
CA GLU A 5 9.96 13.19 -1.35
C GLU A 5 8.98 12.46 -0.41
N VAL A 6 8.60 13.09 0.72
CA VAL A 6 7.56 12.57 1.63
C VAL A 6 6.21 12.44 0.91
N GLU A 7 5.83 13.47 0.14
CA GLU A 7 4.58 13.47 -0.61
C GLU A 7 4.58 12.42 -1.73
N ASP A 8 5.71 12.24 -2.42
CA ASP A 8 5.88 11.19 -3.42
C ASP A 8 5.75 9.79 -2.82
N LEU A 9 6.38 9.55 -1.66
CA LEU A 9 6.25 8.27 -0.95
C LEU A 9 4.81 8.01 -0.50
N ASN A 10 4.10 9.02 0.01
CA ASN A 10 2.69 8.88 0.37
C ASN A 10 1.80 8.58 -0.85
N ARG A 11 2.06 9.23 -2.00
CA ARG A 11 1.37 8.93 -3.25
C ARG A 11 1.66 7.51 -3.75
N ALA A 12 2.91 7.06 -3.67
CA ALA A 12 3.31 5.70 -4.01
C ALA A 12 2.62 4.68 -3.10
N ARG A 13 2.61 4.91 -1.78
CA ARG A 13 1.91 4.07 -0.80
C ARG A 13 0.43 3.95 -1.13
N ALA A 14 -0.25 5.05 -1.43
CA ALA A 14 -1.66 5.05 -1.79
C ALA A 14 -1.95 4.25 -3.07
N ALA A 15 -1.06 4.34 -4.07
CA ALA A 15 -1.17 3.54 -5.29
C ALA A 15 -1.01 2.03 -5.01
N LEU A 16 -0.01 1.65 -4.21
CA LEU A 16 0.21 0.27 -3.79
C LEU A 16 -0.97 -0.28 -2.97
N ALA A 17 -1.54 0.51 -2.07
CA ALA A 17 -2.73 0.12 -1.31
C ALA A 17 -3.94 -0.17 -2.21
N ARG A 18 -4.17 0.66 -3.26
CA ARG A 18 -5.19 0.38 -4.28
C ARG A 18 -4.92 -0.91 -5.04
N GLN A 19 -3.67 -1.15 -5.43
CA GLN A 19 -3.26 -2.39 -6.10
C GLN A 19 -3.48 -3.62 -5.21
N ARG A 20 -3.04 -3.58 -3.95
CA ARG A 20 -3.27 -4.62 -2.94
C ARG A 20 -4.76 -4.94 -2.83
N ASN A 21 -5.61 -3.92 -2.71
CA ASN A 21 -7.05 -4.11 -2.61
C ASN A 21 -7.65 -4.75 -3.87
N ALA A 22 -7.18 -4.38 -5.06
CA ALA A 22 -7.61 -5.00 -6.31
C ALA A 22 -7.21 -6.47 -6.41
N ILE A 23 -5.97 -6.82 -6.03
CA ILE A 23 -5.50 -8.22 -6.01
C ILE A 23 -6.29 -9.04 -5.00
N ALA A 24 -6.47 -8.54 -3.77
CA ALA A 24 -7.23 -9.21 -2.72
C ALA A 24 -8.68 -9.48 -3.14
N ARG A 25 -9.36 -8.52 -3.78
CA ARG A 25 -10.72 -8.70 -4.31
C ARG A 25 -10.79 -9.79 -5.37
N ARG A 26 -9.81 -9.84 -6.26
CA ARG A 26 -9.76 -10.88 -7.31
C ARG A 26 -9.52 -12.25 -6.69
N LEU A 27 -8.56 -12.38 -5.76
CA LEU A 27 -8.28 -13.62 -5.04
C LEU A 27 -9.50 -14.16 -4.30
N GLY A 28 -10.25 -13.29 -3.61
CA GLY A 28 -11.47 -13.67 -2.89
C GLY A 28 -12.63 -14.13 -3.78
N GLY A 29 -12.56 -13.89 -5.09
CA GLY A 29 -13.53 -14.35 -6.07
C GLY A 29 -13.18 -15.67 -6.76
N LEU A 30 -12.05 -16.30 -6.41
CA LEU A 30 -11.58 -17.54 -7.01
C LEU A 30 -11.76 -18.71 -6.03
N ASP A 31 -12.25 -19.85 -6.52
CA ASP A 31 -12.31 -21.08 -5.73
C ASP A 31 -10.91 -21.61 -5.40
N VAL A 32 -9.97 -21.44 -6.33
CA VAL A 32 -8.55 -21.78 -6.15
C VAL A 32 -7.70 -20.63 -6.68
N ALA A 33 -6.95 -19.98 -5.79
CA ALA A 33 -6.04 -18.91 -6.15
C ALA A 33 -4.77 -19.44 -6.84
N PRO A 34 -4.38 -18.90 -8.01
CA PRO A 34 -3.08 -19.17 -8.60
C PRO A 34 -1.94 -18.68 -7.69
N ILE A 35 -0.88 -19.49 -7.56
CA ILE A 35 0.30 -19.14 -6.74
C ILE A 35 0.89 -17.79 -7.18
N SER A 36 1.01 -17.54 -8.48
CA SER A 36 1.52 -16.29 -9.03
C SER A 36 0.75 -15.06 -8.54
N MET A 37 -0.56 -15.18 -8.32
CA MET A 37 -1.39 -14.08 -7.82
C MET A 37 -1.18 -13.84 -6.32
N ALA A 38 -0.93 -14.90 -5.55
CA ALA A 38 -0.53 -14.80 -4.15
C ALA A 38 0.89 -14.19 -4.01
N GLU A 39 1.80 -14.52 -4.92
CA GLU A 39 3.14 -13.93 -4.99
C GLU A 39 3.07 -12.44 -5.34
N ASP A 40 2.23 -12.04 -6.30
CA ASP A 40 2.01 -10.63 -6.64
C ASP A 40 1.42 -9.83 -5.47
N LEU A 41 0.48 -10.41 -4.71
CA LEU A 41 -0.03 -9.81 -3.49
C LEU A 41 1.09 -9.62 -2.47
N THR A 42 1.89 -10.66 -2.25
CA THR A 42 3.02 -10.64 -1.29
C THR A 42 4.03 -9.57 -1.67
N ARG A 43 4.41 -9.48 -2.95
CA ARG A 43 5.33 -8.44 -3.45
C ARG A 43 4.76 -7.04 -3.24
N THR A 44 3.46 -6.86 -3.44
CA THR A 44 2.79 -5.57 -3.19
C THR A 44 2.82 -5.20 -1.71
N LEU A 45 2.59 -6.17 -0.82
CA LEU A 45 2.65 -5.95 0.64
C LEU A 45 4.06 -5.57 1.10
N LEU A 46 5.09 -6.24 0.59
CA LEU A 46 6.49 -5.91 0.87
C LEU A 46 6.87 -4.50 0.38
N ALA A 47 6.35 -4.09 -0.78
CA ALA A 47 6.55 -2.74 -1.30
C ALA A 47 5.91 -1.68 -0.39
N ILE A 48 4.70 -1.93 0.13
CA ILE A 48 4.04 -1.04 1.10
C ILE A 48 4.88 -0.93 2.37
N GLU A 49 5.33 -2.07 2.92
CA GLU A 49 6.17 -2.09 4.13
C GLU A 49 7.47 -1.32 3.94
N ALA A 50 8.11 -1.43 2.76
CA ALA A 50 9.33 -0.67 2.46
C ALA A 50 9.09 0.84 2.44
N VAL A 51 7.98 1.30 1.85
CA VAL A 51 7.59 2.71 1.85
C VAL A 51 7.26 3.19 3.27
N ASP A 52 6.55 2.37 4.05
CA ASP A 52 6.18 2.71 5.42
C ASP A 52 7.42 2.84 6.31
N ARG A 53 8.39 1.95 6.17
CA ARG A 53 9.69 2.08 6.85
C ARG A 53 10.43 3.35 6.44
N ALA A 54 10.50 3.67 5.15
CA ALA A 54 11.15 4.89 4.69
C ALA A 54 10.51 6.17 5.28
N LEU A 55 9.19 6.19 5.37
CA LEU A 55 8.43 7.27 6.01
C LEU A 55 8.69 7.37 7.52
N VAL A 56 8.73 6.23 8.22
CA VAL A 56 9.08 6.16 9.64
C VAL A 56 10.50 6.65 9.90
N ASP A 57 11.48 6.18 9.12
CA ASP A 57 12.89 6.54 9.25
C ASP A 57 13.13 8.04 9.01
N ALA A 58 12.27 8.68 8.21
CA ALA A 58 12.27 10.12 8.00
C ALA A 58 11.50 10.93 9.06
N GLY A 59 10.94 10.28 10.09
CA GLY A 59 10.15 10.93 11.13
C GLY A 59 8.77 11.40 10.66
N GLN A 60 8.28 10.88 9.53
CA GLN A 60 7.00 11.22 8.90
C GLN A 60 6.15 9.95 8.72
N PRO A 61 5.81 9.21 9.80
CA PRO A 61 5.08 7.96 9.69
C PRO A 61 3.75 8.18 8.96
N HIS A 62 3.41 7.28 8.04
CA HIS A 62 2.11 7.32 7.40
C HIS A 62 1.00 7.10 8.43
N VAL A 63 0.06 8.03 8.51
CA VAL A 63 -1.12 7.92 9.37
C VAL A 63 -2.34 7.78 8.47
N ASP A 64 -2.95 6.59 8.48
CA ASP A 64 -4.22 6.37 7.80
C ASP A 64 -5.32 7.02 8.65
N LEU A 65 -5.49 8.32 8.46
CA LEU A 65 -6.73 9.00 8.84
C LEU A 65 -7.76 8.44 7.88
N GLY A 66 -8.57 7.48 8.34
CA GLY A 66 -9.67 6.89 7.56
C GLY A 66 -10.55 7.95 6.90
N PRO A 67 -11.52 7.57 6.05
CA PRO A 67 -12.29 8.54 5.27
C PRO A 67 -12.75 9.70 6.14
N ALA A 68 -12.36 10.92 5.77
CA ALA A 68 -12.77 12.13 6.46
C ALA A 68 -14.30 12.10 6.62
N PRO A 69 -14.86 12.40 7.81
CA PRO A 69 -16.30 12.50 7.95
C PRO A 69 -16.78 13.54 6.94
N ASP A 70 -17.68 13.14 6.03
CA ASP A 70 -18.38 14.02 5.09
C ASP A 70 -18.83 15.29 5.84
N ALA A 71 -18.41 16.45 5.35
CA ALA A 71 -18.76 17.78 5.87
C ALA A 71 -19.86 18.42 5.03
#